data_AF-A0A972H5K6-F1
#
_entry.id   AF-A0A972H5K6-F1
#
_cell.length_a   1.000
_cell.length_b   1.000
_cell.length_c   1.000
_cell.angle_alpha   90.00
_cell.angle_beta   90.00
_cell.angle_gamma   90.00
#
_symmetry.space_group_name_H-M   'P 1'
#
loop_
_entity.id
_entity.type
_entity.pdbx_description
1 polymer ?
#
loop_
_entity_poly.entity_id
_entity_poly.type
_entity_poly.pdbx_seq_one_letter_code
_entity_poly.pdbx_strand_id
1 'polypeptide(L)'
;MWKNRFAVAALSGLLLLSAASSLRAEEMKVGTIIGEVLSTDIIAYVNGLPIPSMNIGGYTAVAVEDLRSYGFEVSWSPETRKLSLYENGTKLKQPLTVLRNEPNPVVGTRLKDVVYTDIKAFYGNQEHGSYLSSYNIGGTTAVMINDLEPFGSVQWDAEKRTIKYETRGYTGTDGKLENPNKQGEALRINQTSAVEMLVKFGEDKQYVNDKEVGIGLEGVAYFSLPYFAEAFGYSLSKADGGYFMDDGLYSIRIGPDGKKANLYWGGAKVGEYSLLKPLLVQGGKPYMASYDQEQLFGYTAKWNQNDRVLDIAYAKFDIEDYGVPREVGEDSLTIKGSVRSIGRYLAPDKMSLTIDNNGIYGNVASAWGSGEVPGLSLLEAPIALMLGSNPITETLRSGERILYRTVYEVNTSLSRQPLVLHNPNLKLDSLTGGYIRSDSSSFEFTGTAATPFQVVLVKQDSDKGFVESSGKTQKVTPDENGHFHVTLDLAEGGGLYKVKLYVLEQRPRAGLVNIEAGYFYIMNSMPK
;
A
#
# COMPACT_ATOMS: atom_id res chain seq x y z
N MET A 1 5.91 89.60 -33.46
CA MET A 1 5.59 88.25 -33.97
C MET A 1 4.79 87.52 -32.91
N TRP A 2 3.48 87.70 -32.99
CA TRP A 2 2.44 87.14 -32.13
C TRP A 2 1.17 87.21 -32.99
N LYS A 3 0.40 86.13 -33.08
CA LYS A 3 -0.92 85.92 -33.72
C LYS A 3 -1.00 84.41 -34.01
N ASN A 4 -2.07 83.66 -33.80
CA ASN A 4 -3.49 83.98 -33.70
C ASN A 4 -4.26 82.84 -32.97
N ARG A 5 -5.46 83.18 -32.51
CA ARG A 5 -6.44 82.34 -31.81
C ARG A 5 -7.39 81.61 -32.77
N PHE A 6 -8.23 80.76 -32.18
CA PHE A 6 -9.49 80.12 -32.65
C PHE A 6 -9.34 78.81 -33.44
N ALA A 7 -10.20 77.79 -33.37
CA ALA A 7 -11.27 77.32 -32.48
C ALA A 7 -11.81 75.98 -33.08
N VAL A 8 -12.17 75.01 -32.22
CA VAL A 8 -13.34 74.08 -32.31
C VAL A 8 -13.44 72.94 -33.39
N ALA A 9 -13.78 71.75 -32.85
CA ALA A 9 -14.58 70.61 -33.37
C ALA A 9 -13.96 69.48 -34.25
N ALA A 10 -13.78 68.33 -33.58
CA ALA A 10 -14.23 66.95 -33.85
C ALA A 10 -14.47 66.44 -35.29
N LEU A 11 -13.85 65.30 -35.67
CA LEU A 11 -14.50 63.96 -35.73
C LEU A 11 -13.53 62.85 -36.22
N SER A 12 -13.55 61.71 -35.53
CA SER A 12 -13.57 60.31 -36.02
C SER A 12 -12.44 59.70 -36.88
N GLY A 13 -11.92 58.54 -36.42
CA GLY A 13 -11.19 57.59 -37.28
C GLY A 13 -10.60 56.34 -36.58
N LEU A 14 -11.44 55.31 -36.41
CA LEU A 14 -11.15 53.87 -36.20
C LEU A 14 -10.25 53.42 -35.01
N LEU A 15 -10.91 52.96 -33.92
CA LEU A 15 -10.41 51.89 -33.08
C LEU A 15 -10.81 50.53 -33.71
N LEU A 16 -9.82 49.74 -34.12
CA LEU A 16 -10.03 48.33 -34.45
C LEU A 16 -10.21 47.53 -33.15
N LEU A 17 -11.44 47.07 -32.91
CA LEU A 17 -11.70 45.99 -31.95
C LEU A 17 -11.10 44.69 -32.49
N SER A 18 -9.98 44.23 -31.94
CA SER A 18 -9.63 42.81 -31.99
C SER A 18 -10.29 42.12 -30.80
N ALA A 19 -11.44 41.48 -31.04
CA ALA A 19 -12.01 40.50 -30.13
C ALA A 19 -11.03 39.30 -30.07
N ALA A 20 -10.19 39.26 -29.03
CA ALA A 20 -9.46 38.06 -28.69
C ALA A 20 -10.46 37.07 -28.09
N SER A 21 -10.94 36.15 -28.92
CA SER A 21 -11.71 34.99 -28.49
C SER A 21 -10.80 34.16 -27.57
N SER A 22 -11.01 34.26 -26.25
CA SER A 22 -10.44 33.32 -25.31
C SER A 22 -11.12 31.96 -25.54
N LEU A 23 -10.53 31.11 -26.38
CA LEU A 23 -10.79 29.68 -26.35
C LEU A 23 -10.31 29.19 -24.98
N ARG A 24 -11.23 29.11 -24.01
CA ARG A 24 -11.02 28.28 -22.82
C ARG A 24 -10.95 26.85 -23.32
N ALA A 25 -9.76 26.26 -23.33
CA ALA A 25 -9.64 24.81 -23.40
C ALA A 25 -10.43 24.25 -22.21
N GLU A 26 -11.44 23.44 -22.48
CA GLU A 26 -12.18 22.75 -21.43
C GLU A 26 -11.21 21.79 -20.74
N GLU A 27 -11.07 21.94 -19.42
CA GLU A 27 -10.16 21.12 -18.63
C GLU A 27 -10.68 19.67 -18.63
N MET A 28 -9.87 18.72 -19.11
CA MET A 28 -10.28 17.32 -19.18
C MET A 28 -10.54 16.77 -17.78
N LYS A 29 -11.68 16.09 -17.61
CA LYS A 29 -12.05 15.49 -16.32
C LYS A 29 -11.33 14.16 -16.13
N VAL A 30 -10.82 13.91 -14.93
CA VAL A 30 -10.25 12.61 -14.55
C VAL A 30 -11.25 11.50 -14.85
N GLY A 31 -10.77 10.40 -15.45
CA GLY A 31 -11.60 9.27 -15.86
C GLY A 31 -12.23 9.40 -17.26
N THR A 32 -12.06 10.54 -17.94
CA THR A 32 -12.47 10.67 -19.36
C THR A 32 -11.68 9.69 -20.21
N ILE A 33 -12.35 8.89 -21.03
CA ILE A 33 -11.70 7.99 -21.99
C ILE A 33 -10.98 8.84 -23.05
N ILE A 34 -9.67 8.68 -23.18
CA ILE A 34 -8.81 9.40 -24.14
C ILE A 34 -8.12 8.48 -25.14
N GLY A 35 -8.31 7.17 -25.01
CA GLY A 35 -7.75 6.19 -25.92
C GLY A 35 -8.07 4.77 -25.50
N GLU A 36 -7.38 3.82 -26.12
CA GLU A 36 -7.54 2.41 -25.87
C GLU A 36 -6.18 1.70 -25.84
N VAL A 37 -6.13 0.64 -25.05
CA VAL A 37 -5.04 -0.31 -25.03
C VAL A 37 -5.33 -1.38 -26.06
N LEU A 38 -4.38 -1.61 -26.97
CA LEU A 38 -4.46 -2.65 -27.98
C LEU A 38 -3.50 -3.81 -27.67
N SER A 39 -3.91 -5.02 -28.03
CA SER A 39 -3.03 -6.18 -27.99
C SER A 39 -1.88 -6.00 -28.98
N THR A 40 -0.70 -6.44 -28.56
CA THR A 40 0.52 -6.35 -29.36
C THR A 40 1.35 -7.62 -29.18
N ASP A 41 2.07 -7.99 -30.21
CA ASP A 41 3.11 -9.03 -30.22
C ASP A 41 4.51 -8.41 -30.02
N ILE A 42 4.59 -7.12 -29.69
CA ILE A 42 5.83 -6.45 -29.29
C ILE A 42 6.27 -6.94 -27.90
N ILE A 43 7.55 -7.27 -27.77
CA ILE A 43 8.16 -7.61 -26.47
C ILE A 43 9.01 -6.44 -25.99
N ALA A 44 8.63 -5.91 -24.82
CA ALA A 44 9.41 -4.90 -24.13
C ALA A 44 10.45 -5.55 -23.20
N TYR A 45 11.63 -4.93 -23.14
CA TYR A 45 12.67 -5.26 -22.18
C TYR A 45 13.09 -4.03 -21.40
N VAL A 46 13.29 -4.19 -20.10
CA VAL A 46 13.89 -3.18 -19.22
C VAL A 46 15.10 -3.82 -18.54
N ASN A 47 16.27 -3.20 -18.71
CA ASN A 47 17.53 -3.65 -18.15
C ASN A 47 17.83 -5.13 -18.45
N GLY A 48 17.66 -5.52 -19.71
CA GLY A 48 17.84 -6.88 -20.24
C GLY A 48 16.72 -7.89 -19.93
N LEU A 49 15.70 -7.52 -19.16
CA LEU A 49 14.65 -8.44 -18.70
C LEU A 49 13.29 -8.12 -19.34
N PRO A 50 12.50 -9.14 -19.76
CA PRO A 50 11.20 -8.92 -20.38
C PRO A 50 10.21 -8.35 -19.36
N ILE A 51 9.41 -7.36 -19.77
CA ILE A 51 8.39 -6.70 -18.94
C ILE A 51 7.00 -6.76 -19.60
N PRO A 52 5.91 -6.93 -18.84
CA PRO A 52 4.57 -6.72 -19.35
C PRO A 52 4.45 -5.34 -19.99
N SER A 53 3.94 -5.30 -21.22
CA SER A 53 3.80 -4.06 -21.97
C SER A 53 2.50 -4.06 -22.75
N MET A 54 2.12 -2.88 -23.21
CA MET A 54 0.86 -2.66 -23.89
C MET A 54 1.02 -1.60 -24.97
N ASN A 55 0.15 -1.62 -25.98
CA ASN A 55 0.16 -0.60 -27.03
C ASN A 55 -0.86 0.49 -26.72
N ILE A 56 -0.41 1.74 -26.73
CA ILE A 56 -1.26 2.93 -26.59
C ILE A 56 -0.90 3.89 -27.72
N GLY A 57 -1.86 4.15 -28.61
CA GLY A 57 -1.65 5.09 -29.72
C GLY A 57 -0.46 4.75 -30.62
N GLY A 58 -0.11 3.47 -30.77
CA GLY A 58 1.04 3.02 -31.58
C GLY A 58 2.37 2.93 -30.81
N TYR A 59 2.43 3.41 -29.57
CA TYR A 59 3.64 3.36 -28.74
C TYR A 59 3.57 2.24 -27.71
N THR A 60 4.73 1.72 -27.30
CA THR A 60 4.82 0.70 -26.26
C THR A 60 4.89 1.37 -24.89
N ALA A 61 3.90 1.07 -24.06
CA ALA A 61 3.80 1.53 -22.69
C ALA A 61 4.02 0.39 -21.69
N VAL A 62 4.48 0.75 -20.49
CA VAL A 62 4.64 -0.15 -19.35
C VAL A 62 3.97 0.46 -18.12
N ALA A 63 3.46 -0.39 -17.23
CA ALA A 63 3.04 0.03 -15.91
C ALA A 63 4.27 0.51 -15.13
N VAL A 64 4.21 1.70 -14.54
CA VAL A 64 5.39 2.26 -13.84
C VAL A 64 5.69 1.47 -12.58
N GLU A 65 4.66 1.04 -11.86
CA GLU A 65 4.76 0.23 -10.65
C GLU A 65 5.45 -1.12 -10.90
N ASP A 66 5.33 -1.68 -12.11
CA ASP A 66 6.03 -2.92 -12.47
C ASP A 66 7.54 -2.71 -12.56
N LEU A 67 8.03 -1.49 -12.80
CA LEU A 67 9.48 -1.19 -12.79
C LEU A 67 10.14 -1.45 -11.44
N ARG A 68 9.36 -1.55 -10.34
CA ARG A 68 9.85 -1.99 -9.01
C ARG A 68 10.60 -3.33 -9.10
N SER A 69 10.19 -4.21 -10.02
CA SER A 69 10.79 -5.52 -10.29
C SER A 69 12.04 -5.49 -11.18
N TYR A 70 12.40 -4.34 -11.76
CA TYR A 70 13.45 -4.22 -12.79
C TYR A 70 14.63 -3.34 -12.38
N GLY A 71 14.79 -3.10 -11.08
CA GLY A 71 15.89 -2.30 -10.53
C GLY A 71 15.53 -0.82 -10.32
N PHE A 72 14.25 -0.50 -10.22
CA PHE A 72 13.78 0.86 -9.92
C PHE A 72 13.11 0.92 -8.55
N GLU A 73 13.23 2.08 -7.92
CA GLU A 73 12.36 2.49 -6.84
C GLU A 73 11.18 3.28 -7.41
N VAL A 74 9.96 2.93 -7.02
CA VAL A 74 8.76 3.62 -7.50
C VAL A 74 7.89 3.96 -6.32
N SER A 75 7.72 5.26 -6.04
CA SER A 75 6.79 5.74 -5.02
C SER A 75 5.50 6.27 -5.63
N TRP A 76 4.37 5.90 -5.05
CA TRP A 76 3.05 6.44 -5.38
C TRP A 76 2.47 7.17 -4.16
N SER A 77 2.08 8.43 -4.32
CA SER A 77 1.36 9.20 -3.29
C SER A 77 -0.05 9.54 -3.79
N PRO A 78 -1.10 8.92 -3.21
CA PRO A 78 -2.47 9.21 -3.59
C PRO A 78 -2.92 10.60 -3.16
N GLU A 79 -2.45 11.12 -2.01
CA GLU A 79 -2.83 12.44 -1.50
C GLU A 79 -2.34 13.55 -2.41
N THR A 80 -1.11 13.44 -2.91
CA THR A 80 -0.52 14.45 -3.81
C THR A 80 -0.69 14.12 -5.28
N ARG A 81 -1.20 12.93 -5.59
CA ARG A 81 -1.38 12.37 -6.94
C ARG A 81 -0.06 12.37 -7.72
N LYS A 82 1.02 11.95 -7.07
CA LYS A 82 2.37 11.92 -7.65
C LYS A 82 2.92 10.52 -7.68
N LEU A 83 3.60 10.20 -8.78
CA LEU A 83 4.39 8.99 -8.91
C LEU A 83 5.84 9.38 -9.19
N SER A 84 6.78 8.84 -8.42
CA SER A 84 8.21 9.11 -8.57
C SER A 84 8.96 7.82 -8.89
N LEU A 85 9.80 7.85 -9.91
CA LEU A 85 10.62 6.73 -10.40
C LEU A 85 12.10 7.05 -10.19
N TYR A 86 12.82 6.24 -9.44
CA TYR A 86 14.26 6.36 -9.23
C TYR A 86 14.95 5.09 -9.69
N GLU A 87 16.14 5.21 -10.27
CA GLU A 87 16.97 4.04 -10.47
C GLU A 87 17.55 3.57 -9.13
N ASN A 88 17.55 2.26 -8.90
CA ASN A 88 18.16 1.65 -7.73
C ASN A 88 19.02 0.46 -8.17
N GLY A 89 20.28 0.75 -8.52
CA GLY A 89 21.22 -0.26 -9.04
C GLY A 89 21.55 -1.41 -8.08
N THR A 90 21.22 -1.28 -6.77
CA THR A 90 21.39 -2.35 -5.78
C THR A 90 20.12 -3.16 -5.53
N LYS A 91 18.96 -2.73 -6.08
CA LYS A 91 17.70 -3.46 -5.93
C LYS A 91 17.74 -4.76 -6.73
N LEU A 92 17.35 -5.84 -6.07
CA LEU A 92 17.24 -7.14 -6.70
C LEU A 92 16.21 -7.09 -7.82
N LYS A 93 16.57 -7.57 -9.02
CA LYS A 93 15.67 -7.69 -10.16
C LYS A 93 14.89 -9.00 -10.06
N GLN A 94 13.57 -8.90 -10.02
CA GLN A 94 12.62 -10.01 -9.94
C GLN A 94 11.62 -9.87 -11.09
N PRO A 95 12.02 -10.21 -12.34
CA PRO A 95 11.21 -9.95 -13.51
C PRO A 95 9.87 -10.67 -13.41
N LEU A 96 8.81 -9.97 -13.84
CA LEU A 96 7.47 -10.52 -13.85
C LEU A 96 7.37 -11.61 -14.93
N THR A 97 6.53 -12.61 -14.68
CA THR A 97 6.25 -13.63 -15.67
C THR A 97 5.51 -13.00 -16.86
N VAL A 98 6.17 -12.96 -18.02
CA VAL A 98 5.54 -12.57 -19.29
C VAL A 98 5.11 -13.86 -20.01
N LEU A 99 3.83 -14.21 -19.89
CA LEU A 99 3.28 -15.41 -20.54
C LEU A 99 3.33 -15.25 -22.06
N ARG A 100 4.00 -16.19 -22.74
CA ARG A 100 4.11 -16.23 -24.22
C ARG A 100 3.09 -17.14 -24.89
N ASN A 101 2.45 -18.05 -24.14
CA ASN A 101 1.79 -19.23 -24.70
C ASN A 101 0.40 -19.47 -24.12
N GLU A 102 -0.59 -18.75 -24.62
CA GLU A 102 -2.04 -19.02 -24.70
C GLU A 102 -2.49 -18.11 -25.88
N PRO A 103 -3.55 -18.38 -26.67
CA PRO A 103 -3.76 -17.65 -27.91
C PRO A 103 -3.81 -16.15 -27.65
N ASN A 104 -2.72 -15.45 -28.00
CA ASN A 104 -2.64 -14.01 -27.83
C ASN A 104 -3.80 -13.40 -28.61
N PRO A 105 -4.56 -12.47 -28.01
CA PRO A 105 -5.63 -11.79 -28.73
C PRO A 105 -5.03 -11.17 -30.00
N VAL A 106 -5.69 -11.41 -31.14
CA VAL A 106 -5.25 -10.97 -32.48
C VAL A 106 -4.70 -9.55 -32.38
N VAL A 107 -3.48 -9.31 -32.86
CA VAL A 107 -2.83 -7.98 -32.76
C VAL A 107 -3.80 -6.87 -33.17
N GLY A 108 -3.90 -5.83 -32.35
CA GLY A 108 -4.87 -4.74 -32.52
C GLY A 108 -6.23 -4.99 -31.86
N THR A 109 -6.41 -6.10 -31.13
CA THR A 109 -7.62 -6.32 -30.32
C THR A 109 -7.64 -5.33 -29.17
N ARG A 110 -8.75 -4.59 -29.02
CA ARG A 110 -8.97 -3.72 -27.87
C ARG A 110 -9.00 -4.52 -26.57
N LEU A 111 -8.20 -4.12 -25.58
CA LEU A 111 -8.07 -4.76 -24.28
C LEU A 111 -8.71 -3.93 -23.16
N LYS A 112 -8.37 -2.63 -23.05
CA LYS A 112 -8.79 -1.73 -21.97
C LYS A 112 -8.95 -0.30 -22.46
N ASP A 113 -9.71 0.51 -21.73
CA ASP A 113 -9.72 1.96 -21.91
C ASP A 113 -8.46 2.60 -21.33
N VAL A 114 -7.96 3.63 -22.03
CA VAL A 114 -6.99 4.58 -21.50
C VAL A 114 -7.76 5.81 -21.07
N VAL A 115 -7.66 6.16 -19.79
CA VAL A 115 -8.38 7.31 -19.23
C VAL A 115 -7.42 8.43 -18.83
N TYR A 116 -7.91 9.66 -19.00
CA TYR A 116 -7.20 10.85 -18.54
C TYR A 116 -7.02 10.80 -17.03
N THR A 117 -5.83 11.16 -16.60
CA THR A 117 -5.45 11.27 -15.20
C THR A 117 -4.72 12.57 -14.96
N ASP A 118 -4.92 13.14 -13.78
CA ASP A 118 -4.19 14.26 -13.21
C ASP A 118 -2.97 13.80 -12.38
N ILE A 119 -2.66 12.50 -12.40
CA ILE A 119 -1.43 11.95 -11.80
C ILE A 119 -0.21 12.53 -12.50
N LYS A 120 0.73 13.07 -11.71
CA LYS A 120 2.00 13.59 -12.21
C LYS A 120 3.11 12.57 -11.97
N ALA A 121 3.62 11.98 -13.04
CA ALA A 121 4.74 11.04 -12.98
C ALA A 121 6.08 11.76 -13.20
N PHE A 122 7.10 11.36 -12.47
CA PHE A 122 8.45 11.93 -12.54
C PHE A 122 9.51 10.83 -12.61
N TYR A 123 10.53 11.02 -13.44
CA TYR A 123 11.82 10.36 -13.28
C TYR A 123 12.65 11.20 -12.30
N GLY A 124 12.81 10.72 -11.06
CA GLY A 124 13.28 11.49 -9.91
C GLY A 124 12.10 11.97 -9.05
N ASN A 125 12.24 13.15 -8.44
CA ASN A 125 11.16 13.82 -7.69
C ASN A 125 10.64 15.06 -8.43
N GLN A 126 9.65 15.75 -7.88
CA GLN A 126 9.11 16.97 -8.49
C GLN A 126 10.11 18.13 -8.54
N GLU A 127 11.05 18.23 -7.59
CA GLU A 127 11.96 19.38 -7.46
C GLU A 127 13.16 19.30 -8.40
N HIS A 128 13.69 18.09 -8.63
CA HIS A 128 14.94 17.83 -9.34
C HIS A 128 14.80 16.75 -10.43
N GLY A 129 13.61 16.15 -10.58
CA GLY A 129 13.31 15.15 -11.59
C GLY A 129 12.70 15.73 -12.87
N SER A 130 12.47 14.86 -13.83
CA SER A 130 11.86 15.20 -15.11
C SER A 130 10.44 14.63 -15.19
N TYR A 131 9.51 15.45 -15.69
CA TYR A 131 8.13 15.02 -15.89
C TYR A 131 8.03 13.93 -16.96
N LEU A 132 7.20 12.91 -16.70
CA LEU A 132 6.85 11.85 -17.63
C LEU A 132 5.37 11.96 -17.98
N SER A 133 5.04 11.85 -19.27
CA SER A 133 3.65 11.72 -19.70
C SER A 133 3.08 10.42 -19.15
N SER A 134 1.97 10.51 -18.41
CA SER A 134 1.35 9.39 -17.72
C SER A 134 -0.08 9.15 -18.17
N TYR A 135 -0.50 7.89 -18.10
CA TYR A 135 -1.84 7.45 -18.48
C TYR A 135 -2.39 6.55 -17.37
N ASN A 136 -3.71 6.57 -17.13
CA ASN A 136 -4.32 5.60 -16.22
C ASN A 136 -5.01 4.49 -17.02
N ILE A 137 -4.72 3.25 -16.65
CA ILE A 137 -5.21 2.06 -17.34
C ILE A 137 -5.69 1.07 -16.29
N GLY A 138 -7.01 1.04 -16.07
CA GLY A 138 -7.60 0.15 -15.08
C GLY A 138 -7.02 0.33 -13.67
N GLY A 139 -6.70 1.58 -13.28
CA GLY A 139 -6.14 1.89 -11.97
C GLY A 139 -4.61 1.93 -11.90
N THR A 140 -3.90 1.49 -12.94
CA THR A 140 -2.43 1.50 -12.99
C THR A 140 -1.90 2.70 -13.76
N THR A 141 -0.79 3.29 -13.32
CA THR A 141 -0.13 4.37 -14.05
C THR A 141 0.80 3.79 -15.11
N ALA A 142 0.65 4.21 -16.36
CA ALA A 142 1.52 3.79 -17.45
C ALA A 142 2.31 4.95 -18.05
N VAL A 143 3.53 4.67 -18.50
CA VAL A 143 4.39 5.59 -19.25
C VAL A 143 4.87 4.91 -20.53
N MET A 144 5.15 5.71 -21.56
CA MET A 144 5.75 5.19 -22.79
C MET A 144 7.23 4.87 -22.54
N ILE A 145 7.73 3.77 -23.09
CA ILE A 145 9.16 3.44 -22.98
C ILE A 145 10.02 4.54 -23.64
N ASN A 146 9.53 5.14 -24.73
CA ASN A 146 10.20 6.25 -25.41
C ASN A 146 10.40 7.47 -24.50
N ASP A 147 9.49 7.72 -23.55
CA ASP A 147 9.62 8.84 -22.61
C ASP A 147 10.78 8.64 -21.63
N LEU A 148 11.31 7.41 -21.52
CA LEU A 148 12.48 7.08 -20.70
C LEU A 148 13.81 7.29 -21.43
N GLU A 149 13.81 7.57 -22.73
CA GLU A 149 15.01 7.78 -23.54
C GLU A 149 16.01 8.78 -22.95
N PRO A 150 15.59 9.94 -22.36
CA PRO A 150 16.52 10.88 -21.75
C PRO A 150 17.36 10.30 -20.60
N PHE A 151 16.89 9.22 -19.96
CA PHE A 151 17.51 8.62 -18.77
C PHE A 151 18.28 7.33 -19.08
N GLY A 152 18.28 6.90 -20.34
CA GLY A 152 18.89 5.64 -20.75
C GLY A 152 19.09 5.54 -22.26
N SER A 153 18.94 4.33 -22.78
CA SER A 153 18.89 4.08 -24.23
C SER A 153 17.68 3.24 -24.57
N VAL A 154 16.89 3.72 -25.54
CA VAL A 154 15.75 3.00 -26.11
C VAL A 154 16.16 2.47 -27.47
N GLN A 155 15.99 1.16 -27.68
CA GLN A 155 16.31 0.49 -28.95
C GLN A 155 15.08 -0.24 -29.46
N TRP A 156 14.68 0.06 -30.69
CA TRP A 156 13.61 -0.62 -31.40
C TRP A 156 14.19 -1.55 -32.48
N ASP A 157 13.80 -2.83 -32.44
CA ASP A 157 14.13 -3.84 -33.45
C ASP A 157 12.82 -4.27 -34.13
N ALA A 158 12.61 -3.77 -35.35
CA ALA A 158 11.39 -4.01 -36.11
C ALA A 158 11.25 -5.47 -36.57
N GLU A 159 12.37 -6.15 -36.86
CA GLU A 159 12.38 -7.54 -37.31
C GLU A 159 11.99 -8.48 -36.18
N LYS A 160 12.55 -8.26 -34.99
CA LYS A 160 12.24 -9.08 -33.81
C LYS A 160 10.98 -8.61 -33.07
N ARG A 161 10.43 -7.46 -33.45
CA ARG A 161 9.33 -6.78 -32.76
C ARG A 161 9.65 -6.59 -31.27
N THR A 162 10.84 -6.08 -30.98
CA THR A 162 11.27 -5.84 -29.60
C THR A 162 11.65 -4.40 -29.37
N ILE A 163 11.22 -3.85 -28.23
CA ILE A 163 11.72 -2.56 -27.72
C ILE A 163 12.52 -2.83 -26.44
N LYS A 164 13.66 -2.16 -26.28
CA LYS A 164 14.54 -2.34 -25.13
C LYS A 164 14.87 -1.00 -24.52
N TYR A 165 14.72 -0.88 -23.21
CA TYR A 165 15.25 0.22 -22.42
C TYR A 165 16.38 -0.29 -21.53
N GLU A 166 17.56 0.33 -21.67
CA GLU A 166 18.68 0.14 -20.76
C GLU A 166 18.95 1.46 -20.05
N THR A 167 18.82 1.48 -18.73
CA THR A 167 19.12 2.68 -17.95
C THR A 167 20.61 3.02 -18.01
N ARG A 168 20.96 4.31 -17.97
CA ARG A 168 22.37 4.76 -17.99
C ARG A 168 22.96 4.98 -16.60
N GLY A 169 22.21 4.76 -15.52
CA GLY A 169 22.58 5.29 -14.21
C GLY A 169 22.25 6.77 -14.18
N TYR A 170 21.01 7.14 -13.83
CA TYR A 170 20.67 8.57 -13.74
C TYR A 170 21.22 9.17 -12.45
N THR A 171 22.37 9.81 -12.54
CA THR A 171 22.74 10.89 -11.63
C THR A 171 22.15 12.15 -12.24
N GLY A 172 21.11 12.74 -11.63
CA GLY A 172 20.46 13.95 -12.16
C GLY A 172 21.42 15.10 -12.46
N THR A 173 20.91 16.20 -13.00
CA THR A 173 21.72 17.37 -13.45
C THR A 173 22.64 17.98 -12.38
N ASP A 174 22.50 17.59 -11.10
CA ASP A 174 23.34 18.00 -9.97
C ASP A 174 24.06 16.83 -9.24
N GLY A 175 24.06 15.61 -9.81
CA GLY A 175 24.79 14.46 -9.27
C GLY A 175 24.19 13.82 -8.00
N LYS A 176 22.99 14.21 -7.54
CA LYS A 176 22.38 13.69 -6.30
C LYS A 176 20.85 13.59 -6.35
N LEU A 177 20.31 12.66 -7.14
CA LEU A 177 19.00 12.09 -6.81
C LEU A 177 19.26 10.77 -6.10
N GLU A 178 19.41 10.86 -4.78
CA GLU A 178 19.58 9.69 -3.95
C GLU A 178 18.25 8.96 -3.83
N ASN A 179 18.26 7.63 -3.96
CA ASN A 179 17.07 6.83 -3.76
C ASN A 179 16.47 7.14 -2.37
N PRO A 180 15.23 7.65 -2.30
CA PRO A 180 14.62 8.03 -1.04
C PRO A 180 14.35 6.80 -0.15
N ASN A 181 14.23 5.59 -0.69
CA ASN A 181 13.91 4.36 0.05
C ASN A 181 15.09 3.40 0.17
N LYS A 182 16.14 3.81 0.90
CA LYS A 182 17.31 2.95 1.14
C LYS A 182 17.04 1.76 2.07
N GLN A 183 16.03 1.88 2.94
CA GLN A 183 15.73 0.89 3.97
C GLN A 183 14.75 -0.19 3.50
N GLY A 184 14.23 -0.09 2.27
CA GLY A 184 13.31 -1.08 1.70
C GLY A 184 11.94 -1.08 2.38
N GLU A 185 11.48 0.10 2.81
CA GLU A 185 10.15 0.32 3.37
C GLU A 185 9.11 0.14 2.26
N ALA A 186 7.99 -0.51 2.53
CA ALA A 186 6.85 -0.54 1.62
C ALA A 186 6.03 0.75 1.72
N LEU A 187 5.93 1.33 2.92
CA LEU A 187 5.22 2.57 3.19
C LEU A 187 6.09 3.60 3.90
N ARG A 188 5.99 4.85 3.46
CA ARG A 188 6.48 6.00 4.23
C ARG A 188 5.36 6.99 4.48
N ILE A 189 5.15 7.31 5.75
CA ILE A 189 4.05 8.15 6.20
C ILE A 189 4.65 9.42 6.80
N ASN A 190 4.48 10.54 6.12
CA ASN A 190 5.02 11.83 6.55
C ASN A 190 3.88 12.72 7.02
N GLN A 191 3.88 13.14 8.29
CA GLN A 191 2.97 14.17 8.75
C GLN A 191 3.35 15.51 8.10
N THR A 192 2.42 16.10 7.34
CA THR A 192 2.64 17.34 6.61
C THR A 192 2.16 18.57 7.38
N SER A 193 1.10 18.41 8.16
CA SER A 193 0.51 19.47 8.99
C SER A 193 -0.41 18.88 10.06
N ALA A 194 -0.91 19.73 10.95
CA ALA A 194 -1.97 19.39 11.89
C ALA A 194 -2.93 20.57 12.07
N VAL A 195 -4.21 20.26 12.27
CA VAL A 195 -5.22 21.21 12.76
C VAL A 195 -5.33 21.02 14.27
N GLU A 196 -4.93 22.04 15.01
CA GLU A 196 -4.98 22.05 16.48
C GLU A 196 -6.11 22.98 16.95
N MET A 197 -6.91 22.51 17.92
CA MET A 197 -7.99 23.32 18.48
C MET A 197 -8.25 23.01 19.96
N LEU A 198 -8.58 24.06 20.71
CA LEU A 198 -8.99 23.97 22.10
C LEU A 198 -10.51 24.15 22.18
N VAL A 199 -11.21 23.06 22.46
CA VAL A 199 -12.66 23.06 22.65
C VAL A 199 -12.96 23.31 24.13
N LYS A 200 -13.49 24.49 24.46
CA LYS A 200 -13.90 24.85 25.82
C LYS A 200 -15.30 24.33 26.12
N PHE A 201 -15.47 23.66 27.26
CA PHE A 201 -16.75 23.11 27.69
C PHE A 201 -17.43 24.05 28.70
N GLY A 202 -18.54 24.66 28.29
CA GLY A 202 -19.47 25.34 29.19
C GLY A 202 -20.40 24.35 29.91
N GLU A 203 -21.54 24.83 30.42
CA GLU A 203 -22.55 23.96 31.03
C GLU A 203 -23.16 23.01 29.98
N ASP A 204 -23.81 23.56 28.94
CA ASP A 204 -24.50 22.77 27.90
C ASP A 204 -23.95 22.99 26.49
N LYS A 205 -22.86 23.76 26.34
CA LYS A 205 -22.33 24.16 25.04
C LYS A 205 -20.82 24.05 24.99
N GLN A 206 -20.29 23.82 23.78
CA GLN A 206 -18.85 23.79 23.53
C GLN A 206 -18.44 24.85 22.53
N TYR A 207 -17.25 25.42 22.75
CA TYR A 207 -16.78 26.58 21.99
C TYR A 207 -15.33 26.43 21.50
N VAL A 208 -15.06 26.91 20.29
CA VAL A 208 -13.71 27.18 19.78
C VAL A 208 -13.64 28.65 19.39
N ASN A 209 -12.73 29.41 20.00
CA ASN A 209 -12.58 30.86 19.76
C ASN A 209 -13.94 31.60 19.75
N ASP A 210 -14.75 31.36 20.78
CA ASP A 210 -16.11 31.92 20.99
C ASP A 210 -17.21 31.46 20.01
N LYS A 211 -16.88 30.67 18.98
CA LYS A 211 -17.88 30.03 18.11
C LYS A 211 -18.43 28.78 18.80
N GLU A 212 -19.76 28.65 18.86
CA GLU A 212 -20.41 27.41 19.32
C GLU A 212 -20.15 26.28 18.32
N VAL A 213 -19.54 25.20 18.79
CA VAL A 213 -19.14 24.03 17.99
C VAL A 213 -19.76 22.73 18.48
N GLY A 214 -20.53 22.77 19.57
CA GLY A 214 -21.17 21.60 20.13
C GLY A 214 -22.15 21.91 21.24
N ILE A 215 -22.91 20.88 21.61
CA ILE A 215 -23.90 20.88 22.68
C ILE A 215 -23.68 19.68 23.62
N GLY A 216 -23.97 19.86 24.89
CA GLY A 216 -24.08 18.79 25.88
C GLY A 216 -25.52 18.29 25.96
N LEU A 217 -25.72 16.98 25.89
CA LEU A 217 -27.02 16.34 26.10
C LEU A 217 -26.83 15.04 26.86
N GLU A 218 -27.50 14.91 28.01
CA GLU A 218 -27.46 13.71 28.86
C GLU A 218 -26.02 13.25 29.21
N GLY A 219 -25.13 14.22 29.47
CA GLY A 219 -23.72 13.95 29.80
C GLY A 219 -22.85 13.57 28.60
N VAL A 220 -23.38 13.61 27.37
CA VAL A 220 -22.64 13.37 26.13
C VAL A 220 -22.42 14.70 25.41
N ALA A 221 -21.19 14.95 24.98
CA ALA A 221 -20.89 16.07 24.10
C ALA A 221 -21.18 15.67 22.64
N TYR A 222 -21.95 16.49 21.95
CA TYR A 222 -22.26 16.37 20.54
C TYR A 222 -21.62 17.52 19.77
N PHE A 223 -20.71 17.20 18.86
CA PHE A 223 -19.98 18.16 18.06
C PHE A 223 -20.65 18.40 16.71
N SER A 224 -20.57 19.64 16.25
CA SER A 224 -21.15 20.10 14.99
C SER A 224 -20.41 19.49 13.81
N LEU A 225 -21.03 18.56 13.10
CA LEU A 225 -20.41 17.96 11.92
C LEU A 225 -19.99 18.99 10.86
N PRO A 226 -20.78 20.03 10.52
CA PRO A 226 -20.36 21.04 9.55
C PRO A 226 -19.08 21.77 9.96
N TYR A 227 -18.94 22.11 11.25
CA TYR A 227 -17.76 22.83 11.74
C TYR A 227 -16.49 21.99 11.63
N PHE A 228 -16.55 20.75 12.12
CA PHE A 228 -15.37 19.88 12.15
C PHE A 228 -15.03 19.31 10.77
N ALA A 229 -16.03 18.99 9.95
CA ALA A 229 -15.80 18.61 8.55
C ALA A 229 -15.03 19.72 7.82
N GLU A 230 -15.50 20.97 7.90
CA GLU A 230 -14.82 22.13 7.31
C GLU A 230 -13.40 22.29 7.87
N ALA A 231 -13.24 22.27 9.20
CA ALA A 231 -11.94 22.44 9.85
C ALA A 231 -10.92 21.37 9.42
N PHE A 232 -11.36 20.15 9.18
CA PHE A 232 -10.50 19.03 8.77
C PHE A 232 -10.30 18.94 7.25
N GLY A 233 -11.08 19.70 6.46
CA GLY A 233 -10.97 19.77 5.01
C GLY A 233 -11.91 18.84 4.24
N TYR A 234 -12.97 18.35 4.89
CA TYR A 234 -14.05 17.61 4.24
C TYR A 234 -15.09 18.57 3.68
N SER A 235 -15.57 18.26 2.48
CA SER A 235 -16.85 18.76 2.01
C SER A 235 -17.98 18.02 2.73
N LEU A 236 -19.05 18.73 3.11
CA LEU A 236 -20.25 18.12 3.69
C LEU A 236 -21.44 18.37 2.76
N SER A 237 -22.11 17.29 2.37
CA SER A 237 -23.33 17.34 1.56
C SER A 237 -24.43 16.48 2.17
N LYS A 238 -25.67 16.74 1.75
CA LYS A 238 -26.86 15.99 2.17
C LYS A 238 -27.50 15.35 0.94
N ALA A 239 -27.69 14.04 0.97
CA ALA A 239 -28.31 13.27 -0.11
C ALA A 239 -29.10 12.10 0.47
N ASP A 240 -30.27 11.80 -0.11
CA ASP A 240 -31.15 10.70 0.30
C ASP A 240 -31.49 10.67 1.81
N GLY A 241 -31.62 11.86 2.42
CA GLY A 241 -31.89 11.99 3.85
C GLY A 241 -30.69 11.70 4.77
N GLY A 242 -29.53 11.33 4.22
CA GLY A 242 -28.28 11.13 4.93
C GLY A 242 -27.27 12.27 4.74
N TYR A 243 -26.13 12.15 5.41
CA TYR A 243 -25.02 13.09 5.32
C TYR A 243 -23.79 12.40 4.72
N PHE A 244 -23.10 13.10 3.82
CA PHE A 244 -21.90 12.62 3.15
C PHE A 244 -20.76 13.61 3.35
N MET A 245 -19.67 13.13 3.95
CA MET A 245 -18.44 13.88 4.19
C MET A 245 -17.35 13.32 3.31
N ASP A 246 -16.64 14.16 2.55
CA ASP A 246 -15.65 13.73 1.57
C ASP A 246 -14.43 14.65 1.54
N ASP A 247 -13.24 14.08 1.70
CA ASP A 247 -11.95 14.77 1.52
C ASP A 247 -11.29 14.48 0.14
N GLY A 248 -11.98 13.73 -0.71
CA GLY A 248 -11.54 13.32 -2.05
C GLY A 248 -11.02 11.88 -2.12
N LEU A 249 -10.44 11.35 -1.04
CA LEU A 249 -10.00 9.95 -0.97
C LEU A 249 -10.82 9.16 0.04
N TYR A 250 -10.93 9.67 1.26
CA TYR A 250 -11.73 9.07 2.32
C TYR A 250 -13.05 9.80 2.45
N SER A 251 -14.13 9.02 2.47
CA SER A 251 -15.48 9.57 2.62
C SER A 251 -16.30 8.76 3.61
N ILE A 252 -17.21 9.46 4.29
CA ILE A 252 -18.11 8.90 5.30
C ILE A 252 -19.54 9.18 4.87
N ARG A 253 -20.37 8.14 4.77
CA ARG A 253 -21.81 8.29 4.53
C ARG A 253 -22.63 7.79 5.72
N ILE A 254 -23.36 8.70 6.34
CA ILE A 254 -24.31 8.38 7.43
C ILE A 254 -25.71 8.33 6.84
N GLY A 255 -26.38 7.20 7.00
CA GLY A 255 -27.74 7.00 6.51
C GLY A 255 -28.78 7.85 7.25
N PRO A 256 -30.03 7.90 6.75
CA PRO A 256 -31.11 8.66 7.37
C PRO A 256 -31.50 8.16 8.77
N ASP A 257 -31.19 6.91 9.11
CA ASP A 257 -31.40 6.38 10.46
C ASP A 257 -30.39 6.93 11.48
N GLY A 258 -29.30 7.53 11.00
CA GLY A 258 -28.26 8.11 11.81
C GLY A 258 -27.49 7.12 12.68
N LYS A 259 -27.57 5.80 12.44
CA LYS A 259 -27.00 4.78 13.35
C LYS A 259 -25.68 4.19 12.86
N LYS A 260 -25.41 4.28 11.56
CA LYS A 260 -24.24 3.68 10.93
C LYS A 260 -23.58 4.65 9.97
N ALA A 261 -22.25 4.60 9.95
CA ALA A 261 -21.41 5.30 9.02
C ALA A 261 -20.78 4.28 8.06
N ASN A 262 -21.06 4.41 6.76
CA ASN A 262 -20.37 3.65 5.72
C ASN A 262 -19.07 4.38 5.37
N LEU A 263 -17.96 3.63 5.31
CA LEU A 263 -16.63 4.17 5.05
C LEU A 263 -16.23 3.87 3.61
N TYR A 264 -15.70 4.88 2.93
CA TYR A 264 -15.30 4.80 1.52
C TYR A 264 -13.83 5.17 1.37
N TRP A 265 -13.16 4.52 0.42
CA TRP A 265 -11.82 4.86 -0.03
C TRP A 265 -11.79 4.87 -1.55
N GLY A 266 -11.36 5.98 -2.16
CA GLY A 266 -11.37 6.15 -3.61
C GLY A 266 -12.77 5.97 -4.23
N GLY A 267 -13.83 6.30 -3.48
CA GLY A 267 -15.23 6.13 -3.88
C GLY A 267 -15.81 4.72 -3.70
N ALA A 268 -15.01 3.71 -3.35
CA ALA A 268 -15.50 2.36 -3.07
C ALA A 268 -15.85 2.19 -1.59
N LYS A 269 -17.00 1.57 -1.26
CA LYS A 269 -17.33 1.21 0.12
C LYS A 269 -16.38 0.12 0.60
N VAL A 270 -15.67 0.36 1.68
CA VAL A 270 -14.65 -0.56 2.24
C VAL A 270 -14.88 -0.91 3.70
N GLY A 271 -15.84 -0.24 4.37
CA GLY A 271 -16.13 -0.53 5.77
C GLY A 271 -17.45 0.05 6.25
N GLU A 272 -17.76 -0.26 7.51
CA GLU A 272 -18.90 0.27 8.24
C GLU A 272 -18.51 0.46 9.71
N TYR A 273 -18.96 1.56 10.29
CA TYR A 273 -18.84 1.86 11.71
C TYR A 273 -20.23 2.05 12.31
N SER A 274 -20.52 1.35 13.40
CA SER A 274 -21.76 1.53 14.15
C SER A 274 -21.58 2.65 15.17
N LEU A 275 -22.37 3.72 15.03
CA LEU A 275 -22.32 4.87 15.94
C LEU A 275 -22.85 4.44 17.31
N LEU A 276 -22.14 4.79 18.39
CA LEU A 276 -22.63 4.48 19.74
C LEU A 276 -23.83 5.36 20.11
N LYS A 277 -23.96 6.54 19.49
CA LYS A 277 -25.19 7.35 19.55
C LYS A 277 -25.67 7.69 18.15
N PRO A 278 -26.99 7.66 17.91
CA PRO A 278 -27.54 8.14 16.66
C PRO A 278 -27.14 9.58 16.39
N LEU A 279 -26.94 9.92 15.11
CA LEU A 279 -26.70 11.27 14.67
C LEU A 279 -27.86 12.18 15.11
N LEU A 280 -27.52 13.25 15.81
CA LEU A 280 -28.48 14.22 16.31
C LEU A 280 -28.67 15.33 15.27
N VAL A 281 -29.92 15.66 14.90
CA VAL A 281 -30.21 16.79 14.01
C VAL A 281 -31.02 17.81 14.78
N GLN A 282 -30.41 18.96 15.09
CA GLN A 282 -31.05 20.05 15.83
C GLN A 282 -31.01 21.33 15.00
N GLY A 283 -32.18 21.98 14.82
CA GLY A 283 -32.28 23.19 13.99
C GLY A 283 -31.81 22.98 12.54
N GLY A 284 -31.96 21.75 12.01
CA GLY A 284 -31.48 21.36 10.69
C GLY A 284 -29.98 21.11 10.58
N LYS A 285 -29.21 21.23 11.66
CA LYS A 285 -27.76 20.99 11.70
C LYS A 285 -27.46 19.61 12.29
N PRO A 286 -26.59 18.81 11.66
CA PRO A 286 -26.19 17.52 12.20
C PRO A 286 -25.08 17.67 13.25
N TYR A 287 -25.20 16.90 14.33
CA TYR A 287 -24.25 16.78 15.41
C TYR A 287 -23.97 15.30 15.71
N MET A 288 -22.73 14.99 16.01
CA MET A 288 -22.26 13.64 16.30
C MET A 288 -21.63 13.59 17.69
N ALA A 289 -21.84 12.50 18.42
CA ALA A 289 -21.20 12.32 19.71
C ALA A 289 -19.67 12.41 19.57
N SER A 290 -19.01 13.09 20.50
CA SER A 290 -17.59 13.48 20.37
C SER A 290 -16.65 12.29 20.19
N TYR A 291 -16.94 11.13 20.81
CA TYR A 291 -16.16 9.91 20.64
C TYR A 291 -16.40 9.23 19.27
N ASP A 292 -17.61 9.25 18.72
CA ASP A 292 -17.90 8.69 17.39
C ASP A 292 -17.17 9.55 16.34
N GLN A 293 -17.21 10.86 16.55
CA GLN A 293 -16.52 11.83 15.70
C GLN A 293 -14.99 11.67 15.78
N GLU A 294 -14.45 11.42 16.97
CA GLU A 294 -13.04 11.13 17.18
C GLU A 294 -12.59 9.85 16.46
N GLN A 295 -13.41 8.79 16.48
CA GLN A 295 -13.11 7.56 15.74
C GLN A 295 -13.15 7.79 14.23
N LEU A 296 -14.22 8.40 13.72
CA LEU A 296 -14.45 8.55 12.28
C LEU A 296 -13.48 9.51 11.58
N PHE A 297 -13.07 10.59 12.26
CA PHE A 297 -12.06 11.51 11.75
C PHE A 297 -10.63 11.15 12.18
N GLY A 298 -10.45 10.24 13.13
CA GLY A 298 -9.13 9.79 13.56
C GLY A 298 -8.27 10.88 14.20
N TYR A 299 -8.88 11.88 14.85
CA TYR A 299 -8.11 12.86 15.60
C TYR A 299 -7.74 12.33 16.99
N THR A 300 -6.74 12.95 17.60
CA THR A 300 -6.41 12.76 19.01
C THR A 300 -7.08 13.83 19.83
N ALA A 301 -7.72 13.44 20.94
CA ALA A 301 -8.31 14.37 21.89
C ALA A 301 -7.75 14.14 23.30
N LYS A 302 -7.29 15.20 23.97
CA LYS A 302 -6.82 15.16 25.36
C LYS A 302 -7.67 16.06 26.23
N TRP A 303 -8.32 15.47 27.22
CA TRP A 303 -9.15 16.20 28.18
C TRP A 303 -8.30 16.80 29.30
N ASN A 304 -8.47 18.09 29.55
CA ASN A 304 -7.98 18.78 30.72
C ASN A 304 -9.16 19.11 31.65
N GLN A 305 -9.21 18.39 32.78
CA GLN A 305 -10.29 18.54 33.77
C GLN A 305 -10.30 19.92 34.46
N ASN A 306 -9.12 20.51 34.70
CA ASN A 306 -9.02 21.76 35.45
C ASN A 306 -9.58 22.94 34.65
N ASP A 307 -9.25 22.99 33.36
CA ASP A 307 -9.67 24.08 32.48
C ASP A 307 -10.98 23.75 31.75
N ARG A 308 -11.49 22.52 31.89
CA ARG A 308 -12.62 21.97 31.12
C ARG A 308 -12.43 22.17 29.61
N VAL A 309 -11.23 21.84 29.13
CA VAL A 309 -10.83 21.98 27.74
C VAL A 309 -10.52 20.60 27.15
N LEU A 310 -11.04 20.34 25.95
CA LEU A 310 -10.61 19.23 25.12
C LEU A 310 -9.64 19.77 24.06
N ASP A 311 -8.37 19.37 24.17
CA ASP A 311 -7.32 19.68 23.20
C ASP A 311 -7.36 18.64 22.07
N ILE A 312 -7.68 19.08 20.86
CA ILE A 312 -7.82 18.23 19.68
C ILE A 312 -6.69 18.52 18.70
N ALA A 313 -6.07 17.45 18.20
CA ALA A 313 -5.12 17.48 17.10
C ALA A 313 -5.53 16.52 15.98
N TYR A 314 -5.79 17.07 14.80
CA TYR A 314 -6.07 16.32 13.57
C TYR A 314 -4.86 16.42 12.63
N ALA A 315 -4.10 15.33 12.53
CA ALA A 315 -2.92 15.26 11.68
C ALA A 315 -3.28 14.98 10.21
N LYS A 316 -2.53 15.63 9.30
CA LYS A 316 -2.55 15.34 7.86
C LYS A 316 -1.25 14.65 7.48
N PHE A 317 -1.37 13.64 6.63
CA PHE A 317 -0.25 12.81 6.20
C PHE A 317 -0.15 12.82 4.68
N ASP A 318 1.08 12.68 4.18
CA ASP A 318 1.39 12.26 2.83
C ASP A 318 1.95 10.84 2.91
N ILE A 319 1.36 9.92 2.16
CA ILE A 319 1.73 8.50 2.17
C ILE A 319 2.43 8.18 0.86
N GLU A 320 3.67 7.72 0.94
CA GLU A 320 4.39 7.18 -0.20
C GLU A 320 4.36 5.65 -0.14
N ASP A 321 3.71 5.05 -1.14
CA ASP A 321 3.73 3.61 -1.41
C ASP A 321 4.91 3.25 -2.31
N TYR A 322 5.86 2.47 -1.78
CA TYR A 322 6.99 1.90 -2.50
C TYR A 322 6.74 0.47 -2.99
N GLY A 323 5.59 -0.11 -2.63
CA GLY A 323 5.12 -1.42 -3.01
C GLY A 323 5.71 -2.57 -2.20
N VAL A 324 5.20 -3.76 -2.49
CA VAL A 324 5.71 -5.03 -1.96
C VAL A 324 6.27 -5.91 -3.09
N PRO A 325 7.11 -6.92 -2.79
CA PRO A 325 7.55 -7.88 -3.79
C PRO A 325 6.37 -8.59 -4.47
N ARG A 326 6.42 -8.72 -5.80
CA ARG A 326 5.42 -9.43 -6.59
C ARG A 326 5.58 -10.95 -6.52
N GLU A 327 6.79 -11.42 -6.25
CA GLU A 327 7.08 -12.84 -6.04
C GLU A 327 7.83 -13.03 -4.72
N VAL A 328 7.37 -14.00 -3.92
CA VAL A 328 7.97 -14.34 -2.63
C VAL A 328 8.30 -15.84 -2.63
N GLY A 329 9.54 -16.17 -2.24
CA GLY A 329 10.01 -17.56 -2.14
C GLY A 329 9.64 -18.25 -0.82
N GLU A 330 8.95 -17.54 0.07
CA GLU A 330 8.67 -17.93 1.45
C GLU A 330 7.17 -17.98 1.71
N ASP A 331 6.76 -18.56 2.83
CA ASP A 331 5.35 -18.66 3.25
C ASP A 331 4.88 -17.47 4.10
N SER A 332 5.64 -16.38 4.12
CA SER A 332 5.26 -15.16 4.80
C SER A 332 5.88 -13.94 4.11
N LEU A 333 5.28 -12.78 4.34
CA LEU A 333 5.79 -11.49 3.93
C LEU A 333 5.71 -10.54 5.12
N THR A 334 6.76 -9.78 5.39
CA THR A 334 6.72 -8.68 6.36
C THR A 334 6.67 -7.36 5.61
N ILE A 335 5.55 -6.67 5.70
CA ILE A 335 5.42 -5.29 5.21
C ILE A 335 6.02 -4.37 6.26
N LYS A 336 6.93 -3.50 5.82
CA LYS A 336 7.61 -2.52 6.67
C LYS A 336 7.18 -1.13 6.29
N GLY A 337 7.11 -0.24 7.26
CA GLY A 337 6.95 1.18 7.00
C GLY A 337 7.50 2.06 8.10
N SER A 338 7.51 3.36 7.84
CA SER A 338 7.87 4.37 8.83
C SER A 338 6.87 5.49 8.89
N VAL A 339 6.78 6.08 10.07
CA VAL A 339 5.95 7.25 10.36
C VAL A 339 6.85 8.35 10.89
N ARG A 340 6.90 9.47 10.17
CA ARG A 340 7.56 10.70 10.60
C ARG A 340 6.50 11.69 11.07
N SER A 341 6.43 11.88 12.38
CA SER A 341 5.50 12.81 13.03
C SER A 341 6.20 14.13 13.38
N ILE A 342 5.46 15.23 13.34
CA ILE A 342 5.93 16.57 13.72
C ILE A 342 5.00 17.20 14.75
N GLY A 343 5.53 18.07 15.61
CA GLY A 343 4.73 18.85 16.56
C GLY A 343 4.61 18.22 17.95
N ARG A 344 3.57 18.60 18.71
CA ARG A 344 3.41 18.27 20.13
C ARG A 344 2.89 16.85 20.40
N TYR A 345 2.36 16.19 19.38
CA TYR A 345 1.76 14.86 19.47
C TYR A 345 2.63 13.85 18.70
N LEU A 346 3.82 13.57 19.27
CA LEU A 346 4.84 12.70 18.68
C LEU A 346 4.53 11.22 18.93
N ALA A 347 3.43 10.77 18.33
CA ALA A 347 3.10 9.38 17.99
C ALA A 347 1.62 9.42 17.55
N PRO A 348 1.24 8.80 16.44
CA PRO A 348 -0.16 8.55 16.22
C PRO A 348 -0.53 7.31 17.03
N ASP A 349 -0.86 7.51 18.31
CA ASP A 349 -1.27 6.47 19.28
C ASP A 349 -2.42 5.58 18.75
N LYS A 350 -3.10 6.05 17.69
CA LYS A 350 -4.25 5.42 17.03
C LYS A 350 -3.97 4.96 15.60
N MET A 351 -2.72 5.03 15.14
CA MET A 351 -2.39 4.52 13.82
C MET A 351 -2.26 3.01 13.85
N SER A 352 -2.94 2.37 12.91
CA SER A 352 -2.89 0.93 12.71
C SER A 352 -2.67 0.61 11.25
N LEU A 353 -1.75 -0.33 11.00
CA LEU A 353 -1.61 -0.98 9.71
C LEU A 353 -2.25 -2.36 9.81
N THR A 354 -3.28 -2.61 9.01
CA THR A 354 -3.91 -3.92 8.88
C THR A 354 -3.56 -4.51 7.53
N ILE A 355 -3.20 -5.78 7.53
CA ILE A 355 -2.93 -6.56 6.33
C ILE A 355 -3.88 -7.75 6.32
N ASP A 356 -4.51 -7.99 5.20
CA ASP A 356 -5.42 -9.10 4.98
C ASP A 356 -5.04 -9.84 3.70
N ASN A 357 -4.94 -11.16 3.79
CA ASN A 357 -4.74 -12.06 2.66
C ASN A 357 -5.95 -13.00 2.58
N ASN A 358 -7.04 -12.52 1.97
CA ASN A 358 -8.30 -13.26 1.82
C ASN A 358 -8.86 -13.88 3.12
N GLY A 359 -8.85 -13.13 4.22
CA GLY A 359 -9.32 -13.57 5.54
C GLY A 359 -8.23 -14.09 6.46
N ILE A 360 -7.00 -14.30 5.95
CA ILE A 360 -5.81 -14.48 6.78
C ILE A 360 -5.36 -13.09 7.21
N TYR A 361 -5.61 -12.73 8.47
CA TYR A 361 -5.22 -11.42 9.00
C TYR A 361 -3.76 -11.44 9.47
N GLY A 362 -3.00 -10.46 9.01
CA GLY A 362 -1.68 -10.14 9.52
C GLY A 362 -1.77 -9.44 10.88
N ASN A 363 -0.66 -9.41 11.62
CA ASN A 363 -0.64 -8.69 12.89
C ASN A 363 -0.88 -7.20 12.64
N VAL A 364 -1.87 -6.64 13.33
CA VAL A 364 -2.09 -5.19 13.35
C VAL A 364 -0.87 -4.54 13.97
N ALA A 365 -0.11 -3.79 13.18
CA ALA A 365 1.05 -3.06 13.66
C ALA A 365 0.64 -1.66 14.12
N SER A 366 1.00 -1.30 15.34
CA SER A 366 1.01 0.08 15.81
C SER A 366 2.40 0.67 15.67
N ALA A 367 2.51 1.97 15.45
CA ALA A 367 3.80 2.62 15.29
C ALA A 367 4.54 2.68 16.63
N TRP A 368 5.77 2.19 16.71
CA TRP A 368 6.63 2.33 17.90
C TRP A 368 7.79 3.27 17.64
N GLY A 369 8.19 4.04 18.65
CA GLY A 369 9.32 4.95 18.54
C GLY A 369 10.61 4.21 18.19
N SER A 370 11.36 4.70 17.20
CA SER A 370 12.64 4.12 16.79
C SER A 370 13.71 4.19 17.88
N GLY A 371 13.57 5.08 18.88
CA GLY A 371 14.56 5.35 19.93
C GLY A 371 15.79 6.12 19.44
N GLU A 372 16.12 6.02 18.15
CA GLU A 372 17.31 6.63 17.54
C GLU A 372 17.02 8.01 16.92
N VAL A 373 15.83 8.18 16.32
CA VAL A 373 15.46 9.42 15.63
C VAL A 373 14.16 9.98 16.24
N PRO A 374 14.21 11.17 16.86
CA PRO A 374 13.02 11.82 17.40
C PRO A 374 11.93 11.99 16.35
N GLY A 375 10.69 11.61 16.70
CA GLY A 375 9.53 11.70 15.80
C GLY A 375 9.46 10.64 14.71
N LEU A 376 10.43 9.71 14.64
CA LEU A 376 10.38 8.55 13.74
C LEU A 376 9.85 7.34 14.51
N SER A 377 8.78 6.76 13.98
CA SER A 377 8.25 5.47 14.40
C SER A 377 8.33 4.46 13.27
N LEU A 378 8.46 3.17 13.61
CA LEU A 378 8.49 2.07 12.65
C LEU A 378 7.19 1.26 12.73
N LEU A 379 6.85 0.63 11.62
CA LEU A 379 5.73 -0.30 11.45
C LEU A 379 6.27 -1.58 10.80
N GLU A 380 5.93 -2.74 11.37
CA GLU A 380 6.19 -4.03 10.74
C GLU A 380 4.96 -4.91 10.95
N ALA A 381 4.40 -5.40 9.86
CA ALA A 381 3.21 -6.24 9.88
C ALA A 381 3.50 -7.51 9.05
N PRO A 382 3.77 -8.65 9.71
CA PRO A 382 3.90 -9.93 9.03
C PRO A 382 2.52 -10.47 8.62
N ILE A 383 2.49 -11.10 7.45
CA ILE A 383 1.33 -11.81 6.91
C ILE A 383 1.75 -13.19 6.38
N ALA A 384 0.93 -14.22 6.63
CA ALA A 384 1.16 -15.54 6.08
C ALA A 384 0.70 -15.59 4.60
N LEU A 385 1.47 -16.32 3.78
CA LEU A 385 1.21 -16.49 2.36
C LEU A 385 0.78 -17.92 2.04
N MET A 386 -0.17 -18.03 1.12
CA MET A 386 -0.54 -19.27 0.44
C MET A 386 0.37 -19.51 -0.76
N LEU A 387 0.54 -20.77 -1.15
CA LEU A 387 1.21 -21.09 -2.41
C LEU A 387 0.38 -20.55 -3.59
N GLY A 388 1.02 -19.86 -4.54
CA GLY A 388 0.32 -19.21 -5.65
C GLY A 388 -0.09 -17.77 -5.31
N SER A 389 -1.26 -17.34 -5.78
CA SER A 389 -1.70 -15.94 -5.69
C SER A 389 -2.18 -15.56 -4.29
N ASN A 390 -1.74 -14.38 -3.83
CA ASN A 390 -2.12 -13.77 -2.56
C ASN A 390 -2.51 -12.30 -2.82
N PRO A 391 -3.82 -11.96 -2.82
CA PRO A 391 -4.28 -10.58 -2.92
C PRO A 391 -4.16 -9.93 -1.53
N ILE A 392 -3.04 -9.28 -1.27
CA ILE A 392 -2.74 -8.63 -0.01
C ILE A 392 -3.44 -7.27 0.03
N THR A 393 -4.51 -7.17 0.81
CA THR A 393 -5.14 -5.88 1.12
C THR A 393 -4.41 -5.22 2.28
N GLU A 394 -3.84 -4.06 2.02
CA GLU A 394 -3.18 -3.22 3.02
C GLU A 394 -4.07 -2.02 3.34
N THR A 395 -4.31 -1.76 4.62
CA THR A 395 -5.10 -0.61 5.09
C THR A 395 -4.41 0.08 6.26
N LEU A 396 -4.04 1.34 6.07
CA LEU A 396 -3.54 2.23 7.12
C LEU A 396 -4.70 3.09 7.65
N ARG A 397 -4.88 3.12 8.96
CA ARG A 397 -5.93 3.92 9.61
C ARG A 397 -5.40 4.79 10.72
N SER A 398 -6.17 5.82 11.07
CA SER A 398 -6.14 6.47 12.38
C SER A 398 -7.56 6.44 12.96
N GLY A 399 -7.78 5.64 14.02
CA GLY A 399 -9.15 5.26 14.38
C GLY A 399 -9.84 4.52 13.21
N GLU A 400 -10.98 5.03 12.76
CA GLU A 400 -11.69 4.54 11.56
C GLU A 400 -11.34 5.33 10.29
N ARG A 401 -10.66 6.47 10.41
CA ARG A 401 -10.21 7.24 9.25
C ARG A 401 -9.19 6.44 8.47
N ILE A 402 -9.52 6.12 7.23
CA ILE A 402 -8.60 5.45 6.32
C ILE A 402 -7.64 6.51 5.78
N LEU A 403 -6.35 6.30 6.02
CA LEU A 403 -5.28 7.16 5.53
C LEU A 403 -4.68 6.63 4.23
N TYR A 404 -4.68 5.30 4.07
CA TYR A 404 -4.21 4.66 2.86
C TYR A 404 -4.85 3.27 2.74
N ARG A 405 -5.20 2.87 1.52
CA ARG A 405 -5.63 1.50 1.23
C ARG A 405 -5.26 1.10 -0.18
N THR A 406 -4.71 -0.10 -0.32
CA THR A 406 -4.38 -0.70 -1.62
C THR A 406 -4.52 -2.21 -1.58
N VAL A 407 -4.41 -2.85 -2.74
CA VAL A 407 -4.35 -4.30 -2.90
C VAL A 407 -3.12 -4.63 -3.74
N TYR A 408 -2.24 -5.48 -3.22
CA TYR A 408 -1.10 -6.02 -3.95
C TYR A 408 -1.36 -7.46 -4.35
N GLU A 409 -1.04 -7.81 -5.59
CA GLU A 409 -0.97 -9.20 -6.01
C GLU A 409 0.44 -9.73 -5.77
N VAL A 410 0.56 -10.65 -4.81
CA VAL A 410 1.82 -11.32 -4.44
C VAL A 410 1.71 -12.80 -4.77
N ASN A 411 2.63 -13.31 -5.58
CA ASN A 411 2.67 -14.72 -5.93
C ASN A 411 3.76 -15.45 -5.13
N THR A 412 3.41 -16.57 -4.53
CA THR A 412 4.33 -17.40 -3.75
C THR A 412 4.74 -18.62 -4.55
N SER A 413 6.06 -18.84 -4.68
CA SER A 413 6.61 -20.04 -5.31
C SER A 413 7.73 -20.62 -4.45
N LEU A 414 7.47 -21.81 -3.90
CA LEU A 414 8.45 -22.52 -3.06
C LEU A 414 9.41 -23.39 -3.88
N SER A 415 9.25 -23.46 -5.21
CA SER A 415 10.00 -24.39 -6.07
C SER A 415 11.53 -24.24 -6.01
N ARG A 416 12.02 -23.06 -5.62
CA ARG A 416 13.44 -22.75 -5.46
C ARG A 416 13.85 -22.57 -4.00
N GLN A 417 12.97 -22.93 -3.06
CA GLN A 417 13.24 -22.72 -1.65
C GLN A 417 14.43 -23.57 -1.20
N PRO A 418 15.51 -22.96 -0.68
CA PRO A 418 16.63 -23.72 -0.14
C PRO A 418 16.18 -24.47 1.11
N LEU A 419 16.87 -25.56 1.43
CA LEU A 419 16.70 -26.20 2.72
C LEU A 419 17.18 -25.23 3.81
N VAL A 420 16.31 -24.90 4.76
CA VAL A 420 16.65 -23.96 5.84
C VAL A 420 17.05 -24.75 7.07
N LEU A 421 18.31 -24.63 7.47
CA LEU A 421 18.87 -25.18 8.70
C LEU A 421 19.62 -24.07 9.44
N HIS A 422 19.12 -23.68 10.59
CA HIS A 422 19.73 -22.68 11.46
C HIS A 422 20.73 -23.30 12.45
N ASN A 423 20.58 -24.59 12.76
CA ASN A 423 21.48 -25.31 13.65
C ASN A 423 22.57 -26.05 12.86
N PRO A 424 23.85 -25.67 12.97
CA PRO A 424 24.94 -26.32 12.24
C PRO A 424 25.19 -27.78 12.67
N ASN A 425 24.68 -28.19 13.83
CA ASN A 425 24.80 -29.55 14.36
C ASN A 425 23.65 -30.47 13.92
N LEU A 426 22.76 -30.01 13.05
CA LEU A 426 21.67 -30.78 12.45
C LEU A 426 21.86 -30.79 10.93
N LYS A 427 21.91 -31.98 10.33
CA LYS A 427 22.02 -32.19 8.88
C LYS A 427 20.94 -33.14 8.41
N LEU A 428 20.38 -32.89 7.23
CA LEU A 428 19.40 -33.75 6.57
C LEU A 428 20.05 -34.34 5.31
N ASP A 429 20.58 -35.54 5.41
CA ASP A 429 21.42 -36.14 4.35
C ASP A 429 20.61 -36.57 3.13
N SER A 430 19.33 -36.91 3.32
CA SER A 430 18.44 -37.36 2.25
C SER A 430 17.76 -36.22 1.47
N LEU A 431 17.97 -34.95 1.86
CA LEU A 431 17.30 -33.79 1.26
C LEU A 431 18.29 -32.88 0.53
N THR A 432 17.98 -32.56 -0.72
CA THR A 432 18.79 -31.66 -1.57
C THR A 432 18.21 -30.25 -1.73
N GLY A 433 17.00 -30.01 -1.21
CA GLY A 433 16.29 -28.73 -1.30
C GLY A 433 15.21 -28.59 -0.23
N GLY A 434 14.68 -27.37 -0.08
CA GLY A 434 13.68 -27.02 0.93
C GLY A 434 12.24 -27.24 0.46
N TYR A 435 12.02 -27.66 -0.78
CA TYR A 435 10.69 -27.97 -1.32
C TYR A 435 10.73 -29.29 -2.07
N ILE A 436 9.88 -30.23 -1.64
CA ILE A 436 9.86 -31.60 -2.12
C ILE A 436 8.46 -31.93 -2.60
N ARG A 437 8.35 -32.67 -3.69
CA ARG A 437 7.08 -33.22 -4.16
C ARG A 437 7.00 -34.69 -3.76
N SER A 438 5.85 -35.08 -3.23
CA SER A 438 5.53 -36.46 -2.87
C SER A 438 4.14 -36.80 -3.41
N ASP A 439 3.93 -38.07 -3.73
CA ASP A 439 2.64 -38.69 -4.06
C ASP A 439 2.30 -39.82 -3.07
N SER A 440 3.04 -39.90 -1.97
CA SER A 440 2.88 -40.92 -0.92
C SER A 440 2.13 -40.37 0.29
N SER A 441 1.44 -41.25 0.99
CA SER A 441 0.85 -40.98 2.31
C SER A 441 1.90 -40.90 3.43
N SER A 442 3.15 -41.27 3.17
CA SER A 442 4.26 -41.12 4.10
C SER A 442 5.46 -40.45 3.42
N PHE A 443 6.26 -39.75 4.21
CA PHE A 443 7.49 -39.12 3.76
C PHE A 443 8.64 -39.45 4.71
N GLU A 444 9.75 -39.93 4.17
CA GLU A 444 10.90 -40.34 4.97
C GLU A 444 12.12 -39.45 4.73
N PHE A 445 12.87 -39.17 5.79
CA PHE A 445 14.17 -38.51 5.67
C PHE A 445 15.15 -38.99 6.74
N THR A 446 16.42 -38.90 6.43
CA THR A 446 17.54 -39.31 7.29
C THR A 446 18.54 -38.17 7.45
N GLY A 447 19.37 -38.25 8.48
CA GLY A 447 20.38 -37.24 8.71
C GLY A 447 21.27 -37.52 9.91
N THR A 448 22.02 -36.49 10.33
CA THR A 448 22.85 -36.51 11.53
C THR A 448 22.50 -35.36 12.47
N ALA A 449 22.44 -35.63 13.77
CA ALA A 449 22.25 -34.61 14.80
C ALA A 449 23.06 -34.92 16.07
N ALA A 450 23.65 -33.89 16.67
CA ALA A 450 24.42 -34.04 17.91
C ALA A 450 23.54 -34.21 19.16
N THR A 451 22.28 -33.78 19.09
CA THR A 451 21.33 -33.79 20.22
C THR A 451 19.94 -34.19 19.75
N PRO A 452 19.08 -34.71 20.65
CA PRO A 452 17.67 -34.92 20.35
C PRO A 452 16.97 -33.64 19.88
N PHE A 453 16.00 -33.80 18.98
CA PHE A 453 15.21 -32.70 18.42
C PHE A 453 13.74 -33.12 18.25
N GLN A 454 12.89 -32.17 17.89
CA GLN A 454 11.47 -32.38 17.60
C GLN A 454 11.19 -32.04 16.15
N VAL A 455 10.34 -32.84 15.52
CA VAL A 455 9.78 -32.58 14.20
C VAL A 455 8.31 -32.27 14.37
N VAL A 456 7.86 -31.13 13.86
CA VAL A 456 6.47 -30.69 13.87
C VAL A 456 5.98 -30.58 12.44
N LEU A 457 4.93 -31.31 12.10
CA LEU A 457 4.29 -31.22 10.80
C LEU A 457 3.08 -30.29 10.87
N VAL A 458 3.06 -29.27 10.01
CA VAL A 458 1.91 -28.37 9.84
C VAL A 458 1.42 -28.43 8.40
N LYS A 459 0.11 -28.35 8.19
CA LYS A 459 -0.52 -28.36 6.87
C LYS A 459 -1.09 -26.98 6.54
N GLN A 460 -0.96 -26.56 5.30
CA GLN A 460 -1.58 -25.33 4.83
C GLN A 460 -3.09 -25.49 4.72
N ASP A 461 -3.79 -24.65 5.47
CA ASP A 461 -5.23 -24.42 5.44
C ASP A 461 -5.52 -23.15 4.63
N SER A 462 -6.63 -23.13 3.89
CA SER A 462 -6.97 -22.01 3.00
C SER A 462 -7.33 -20.73 3.75
N ASP A 463 -7.79 -20.83 5.00
CA ASP A 463 -8.37 -19.72 5.73
C ASP A 463 -7.49 -19.28 6.91
N LYS A 464 -6.55 -20.14 7.32
CA LYS A 464 -5.73 -19.97 8.52
C LYS A 464 -4.22 -20.02 8.26
N GLY A 465 -3.79 -20.20 7.02
CA GLY A 465 -2.39 -20.46 6.70
C GLY A 465 -1.95 -21.82 7.24
N PHE A 466 -0.72 -21.95 7.75
CA PHE A 466 -0.26 -23.23 8.29
C PHE A 466 -0.84 -23.53 9.67
N VAL A 467 -1.65 -24.58 9.76
CA VAL A 467 -2.23 -25.10 11.00
C VAL A 467 -1.53 -26.40 11.37
N GLU A 468 -1.36 -26.68 12.67
CA GLU A 468 -0.86 -27.98 13.12
C GLU A 468 -1.72 -29.09 12.52
N SER A 469 -1.06 -30.00 11.79
CA SER A 469 -1.70 -31.24 11.36
C SER A 469 -2.03 -32.04 12.61
N SER A 470 -3.16 -32.75 12.64
CA SER A 470 -3.68 -33.41 13.84
C SER A 470 -2.64 -34.33 14.50
N GLY A 471 -1.89 -33.79 15.47
CA GLY A 471 -1.17 -34.52 16.52
C GLY A 471 0.22 -35.09 16.22
N LYS A 472 1.03 -34.60 15.27
CA LYS A 472 2.39 -35.18 15.04
C LYS A 472 3.55 -34.22 15.30
N THR A 473 3.78 -33.97 16.59
CA THR A 473 5.12 -33.64 17.09
C THR A 473 5.86 -34.95 17.38
N GLN A 474 6.89 -35.26 16.59
CA GLN A 474 7.73 -36.43 16.79
C GLN A 474 9.04 -36.03 17.48
N LYS A 475 9.35 -36.66 18.61
CA LYS A 475 10.69 -36.55 19.21
C LYS A 475 11.63 -37.50 18.46
N VAL A 476 12.80 -36.99 18.09
CA VAL A 476 13.84 -37.75 17.39
C VAL A 476 15.07 -37.79 18.28
N THR A 477 15.51 -39.00 18.60
CA THR A 477 16.73 -39.27 19.34
C THR A 477 17.72 -39.92 18.38
N PRO A 478 18.83 -39.25 18.03
CA PRO A 478 19.88 -39.85 17.22
C PRO A 478 20.50 -41.07 17.89
N ASP A 479 21.04 -41.99 17.10
CA ASP A 479 21.78 -43.15 17.59
C ASP A 479 23.16 -42.77 18.17
N GLU A 480 23.94 -43.78 18.60
CA GLU A 480 25.27 -43.57 19.19
C GLU A 480 26.27 -42.88 18.24
N ASN A 481 26.04 -42.95 16.93
CA ASN A 481 26.86 -42.29 15.90
C ASN A 481 26.24 -40.95 15.46
N GLY A 482 25.13 -40.53 16.08
CA GLY A 482 24.41 -39.31 15.76
C GLY A 482 23.51 -39.43 14.52
N HIS A 483 23.28 -40.62 13.97
CA HIS A 483 22.38 -40.82 12.84
C HIS A 483 20.92 -40.91 13.28
N PHE A 484 20.00 -40.50 12.42
CA PHE A 484 18.58 -40.68 12.64
C PHE A 484 17.83 -41.02 11.35
N HIS A 485 16.65 -41.59 11.53
CA HIS A 485 15.66 -41.83 10.48
C HIS A 485 14.28 -41.38 10.97
N VAL A 486 13.55 -40.66 10.14
CA VAL A 486 12.22 -40.12 10.45
C VAL A 486 11.24 -40.50 9.35
N THR A 487 10.09 -41.02 9.74
CA THR A 487 8.94 -41.27 8.87
C THR A 487 7.79 -40.35 9.30
N LEU A 488 7.41 -39.43 8.42
CA LEU A 488 6.26 -38.54 8.58
C LEU A 488 5.04 -39.17 7.93
N ASP A 489 3.90 -39.04 8.58
CA ASP A 489 2.61 -39.46 8.04
C ASP A 489 1.85 -38.25 7.51
N LEU A 490 1.50 -38.29 6.24
CA LEU A 490 0.77 -37.27 5.50
C LEU A 490 -0.72 -37.66 5.38
N ALA A 491 -1.29 -38.23 6.45
CA ALA A 491 -2.64 -38.78 6.51
C ALA A 491 -3.77 -37.79 6.13
N GLU A 492 -3.52 -36.49 6.23
CA GLU A 492 -4.49 -35.47 5.81
C GLU A 492 -4.60 -35.32 4.28
N GLY A 493 -3.89 -36.14 3.49
CA GLY A 493 -4.03 -36.22 2.04
C GLY A 493 -3.29 -35.13 1.27
N GLY A 494 -3.74 -34.83 0.05
CA GLY A 494 -3.11 -33.83 -0.81
C GLY A 494 -3.02 -32.42 -0.19
N GLY A 495 -1.96 -31.69 -0.52
CA GLY A 495 -1.73 -30.30 -0.11
C GLY A 495 -0.29 -30.00 0.26
N LEU A 496 -0.06 -28.75 0.68
CA LEU A 496 1.24 -28.28 1.12
C LEU A 496 1.42 -28.51 2.63
N TYR A 497 2.50 -29.16 3.00
CA TYR A 497 2.96 -29.34 4.37
C TYR A 497 4.25 -28.56 4.60
N LYS A 498 4.42 -28.02 5.80
CA LYS A 498 5.69 -27.48 6.30
C LYS A 498 6.16 -28.36 7.45
N VAL A 499 7.39 -28.85 7.36
CA VAL A 499 8.07 -29.63 8.39
C VAL A 499 8.98 -28.67 9.13
N LYS A 500 8.72 -28.47 10.42
CA LYS A 500 9.53 -27.63 11.31
C LYS A 500 10.35 -28.49 12.24
N LEU A 501 11.62 -28.12 12.43
CA LEU A 501 12.57 -28.83 13.26
C LEU A 501 12.88 -27.95 14.47
N TYR A 502 12.80 -28.48 15.69
CA TYR A 502 13.09 -27.74 16.92
C TYR A 502 14.14 -28.45 17.77
N VAL A 503 15.15 -27.72 18.24
CA VAL A 503 16.07 -28.19 19.28
C VAL A 503 15.72 -27.57 20.63
N LEU A 504 15.96 -28.31 21.71
CA LEU A 504 15.83 -27.81 23.06
C LEU A 504 17.11 -27.07 23.45
N GLU A 505 17.00 -25.77 23.69
CA GLU A 505 18.10 -24.95 24.19
C GLU A 505 17.79 -24.49 25.62
N GLN A 506 18.76 -24.59 26.53
CA GLN A 506 18.63 -24.04 27.87
C GLN A 506 19.11 -22.58 27.87
N ARG A 507 18.18 -21.65 28.13
CA ARG A 507 18.50 -20.22 28.20
C ARG A 507 18.63 -19.75 29.65
N PRO A 508 19.62 -18.88 29.99
CA PRO A 508 19.96 -18.49 31.36
C PRO A 508 18.83 -17.88 32.23
N ARG A 509 17.64 -17.62 31.66
CA ARG A 509 16.47 -17.04 32.38
C ARG A 509 15.10 -17.57 31.92
N ALA A 510 15.03 -18.28 30.80
CA ALA A 510 13.78 -18.79 30.24
C ALA A 510 13.61 -20.31 30.41
N GLY A 511 14.59 -21.00 30.98
CA GLY A 511 14.58 -22.46 31.09
C GLY A 511 14.83 -23.13 29.73
N LEU A 512 14.25 -24.31 29.54
CA LEU A 512 14.28 -25.04 28.27
C LEU A 512 13.29 -24.42 27.29
N VAL A 513 13.79 -23.97 26.15
CA VAL A 513 12.98 -23.37 25.07
C VAL A 513 13.21 -24.16 23.78
N ASN A 514 12.13 -24.43 23.05
CA ASN A 514 12.21 -24.96 21.70
C ASN A 514 12.67 -23.85 20.75
N ILE A 515 13.84 -24.02 20.14
CA ILE A 515 14.39 -23.11 19.14
C ILE A 515 14.23 -23.75 17.78
N GLU A 516 13.67 -23.03 16.81
CA GLU A 516 13.54 -23.52 15.45
C GLU A 516 14.93 -23.75 14.85
N ALA A 517 15.26 -25.00 14.59
CA ALA A 517 16.53 -25.46 14.05
C ALA A 517 16.53 -25.48 12.52
N GLY A 518 15.35 -25.43 11.89
CA GLY A 518 15.19 -25.42 10.44
C GLY A 518 13.79 -25.82 9.99
N TYR A 519 13.55 -25.73 8.69
CA TYR A 519 12.30 -26.18 8.07
C TYR A 519 12.47 -26.54 6.59
N PHE A 520 11.50 -27.30 6.08
CA PHE A 520 11.31 -27.57 4.65
C PHE A 520 9.83 -27.83 4.35
N TYR A 521 9.49 -27.93 3.07
CA TYR A 521 8.14 -28.09 2.57
C TYR A 521 7.97 -29.39 1.80
N ILE A 522 6.78 -30.00 1.93
CA ILE A 522 6.38 -31.16 1.16
C ILE A 522 5.05 -30.82 0.47
N MET A 523 5.02 -30.80 -0.85
CA MET A 523 3.80 -30.79 -1.62
C MET A 523 3.36 -32.22 -1.89
N ASN A 524 2.30 -32.67 -1.20
CA ASN A 524 1.69 -33.96 -1.44
C ASN A 524 0.64 -33.85 -2.55
N SER A 525 0.82 -34.63 -3.62
CA SER A 525 -0.07 -34.64 -4.80
C SER A 525 -1.15 -35.73 -4.73
N MET A 526 -1.26 -36.45 -3.60
CA MET A 526 -2.34 -37.42 -3.41
C MET A 526 -3.72 -36.78 -3.63
N PRO A 527 -4.67 -37.51 -4.27
CA PRO A 527 -6.05 -37.05 -4.34
C PRO A 527 -6.60 -36.82 -2.91
N LYS A 528 -7.42 -35.78 -2.74
CA LYS A 528 -8.16 -35.54 -1.49
C LYS A 528 -9.16 -36.65 -1.21
#